data_AF-D6CLK6-F1
#
_entry.id   AF-D6CLK6-F1
#
_cell.length_a   1.000
_cell.length_b   1.000
_cell.length_c   1.000
_cell.angle_alpha   90.00
_cell.angle_beta   90.00
_cell.angle_gamma   90.00
#
_symmetry.space_group_name_H-M   'P 1'
#
loop_
_entity.id
_entity.type
_entity.pdbx_description
1 polymer ?
#
loop_
_entity_poly.entity_id
_entity_poly.type
_entity_poly.pdbx_seq_one_letter_code
_entity_poly.pdbx_strand_id
1 'polypeptide(L)' 'MTISPIKHTPPSVDPDLQKVEPALRRAAQSARELALRTGTPCYVWRDGKLINIGSPQMNPSADTHTTEKA' A
#
# COMPACT_ATOMS: atom_id res chain seq x y z
N MET A 1 8.71 15.46 10.52
CA MET A 1 7.95 14.40 9.82
C MET A 1 8.88 13.19 9.71
N THR A 2 8.91 12.32 10.71
CA THR A 2 9.82 11.16 10.76
C THR A 2 9.03 9.89 10.45
N ILE A 3 9.45 9.17 9.42
CA ILE A 3 8.94 7.85 9.06
C ILE A 3 9.29 6.92 10.23
N SER A 4 8.30 6.43 10.98
CA SER A 4 8.58 5.43 12.01
C SER A 4 9.19 4.20 11.33
N PRO A 5 10.33 3.68 11.80
CA PRO A 5 10.96 2.52 11.19
C PRO A 5 9.98 1.35 11.24
N ILE A 6 9.89 0.58 10.15
CA ILE A 6 9.16 -0.69 10.15
C ILE A 6 9.77 -1.52 11.28
N LYS A 7 8.99 -1.75 12.35
CA LYS A 7 9.45 -2.50 13.50
C LYS A 7 9.66 -3.95 13.03
N HIS A 8 10.91 -4.33 12.80
CA HIS A 8 11.27 -5.72 12.60
C HIS A 8 10.90 -6.48 13.88
N THR A 9 9.77 -7.17 13.84
CA THR A 9 9.42 -8.13 14.89
C THR A 9 10.48 -9.24 14.82
N PRO A 10 11.07 -9.67 15.95
CA PRO A 10 11.97 -10.82 15.92
C PRO A 10 11.25 -11.99 15.25
N PRO A 11 11.96 -12.80 14.44
CA PRO A 11 11.35 -13.97 13.82
C PRO A 11 10.67 -14.79 14.92
N SER A 12 9.42 -15.15 14.70
CA SER A 12 8.73 -16.03 15.65
C SER A 12 9.57 -17.29 15.81
N VAL A 13 9.81 -17.68 17.06
CA VAL A 13 10.52 -18.93 17.38
C VAL A 13 9.71 -20.14 16.92
N ASP A 14 8.41 -19.93 16.70
CA ASP A 14 7.50 -20.93 16.16
C ASP A 14 7.85 -21.31 14.70
N PRO A 15 8.22 -22.57 14.43
CA PRO A 15 8.61 -23.05 13.10
C PRO A 15 7.52 -22.87 12.04
N ASP A 16 6.23 -22.90 12.41
CA ASP A 16 5.12 -22.71 11.49
C ASP A 16 4.99 -21.24 11.05
N LEU A 17 5.40 -20.31 11.91
CA LEU A 17 5.31 -18.87 11.64
C LEU A 17 6.52 -18.31 10.88
N GLN A 18 7.62 -19.06 10.76
CA GLN A 18 8.84 -18.60 10.09
C GLN A 18 8.64 -18.24 8.61
N LYS A 19 7.69 -18.90 7.93
CA LYS A 19 7.43 -18.69 6.49
C LYS A 19 6.26 -17.75 6.21
N VAL A 20 5.60 -17.24 7.25
CA VAL A 20 4.40 -16.42 7.10
C VAL A 20 4.70 -15.07 6.45
N GLU A 21 5.72 -14.35 6.93
CA GLU A 21 6.11 -13.07 6.34
C GLU A 21 6.44 -13.17 4.84
N PRO A 22 7.31 -14.08 4.39
CA PRO A 22 7.62 -14.18 2.96
C PRO A 22 6.43 -14.72 2.14
N ALA A 23 5.51 -15.49 2.73
CA ALA A 23 4.27 -15.88 2.06
C ALA A 23 3.33 -14.69 1.89
N LEU A 24 3.15 -13.89 2.94
CA LEU A 24 2.28 -12.71 2.92
C LEU A 24 2.79 -11.66 1.93
N ARG A 25 4.10 -11.44 1.88
CA ARG A 25 4.73 -10.53 0.92
C ARG A 25 4.48 -10.94 -0.53
N ARG A 26 4.62 -12.23 -0.82
CA ARG A 26 4.31 -12.80 -2.15
C ARG A 26 2.84 -12.61 -2.51
N ALA A 27 1.94 -12.96 -1.59
CA ALA A 27 0.50 -12.80 -1.81
C ALA A 27 0.11 -11.34 -2.07
N ALA A 28 0.66 -10.40 -1.29
CA ALA A 28 0.42 -8.97 -1.48
C ALA A 28 0.92 -8.46 -2.84
N GLN A 29 2.09 -8.94 -3.29
CA GLN A 29 2.63 -8.61 -4.61
C GLN A 29 1.71 -9.11 -5.73
N SER A 30 1.29 -10.37 -5.68
CA SER A 30 0.37 -10.94 -6.67
C SER A 30 -1.00 -10.24 -6.69
N ALA A 31 -1.54 -9.89 -5.52
CA ALA A 31 -2.80 -9.15 -5.43
C ALA A 31 -2.71 -7.77 -6.07
N ARG A 32 -1.60 -7.04 -5.84
CA ARG A 32 -1.36 -5.74 -6.49
C ARG A 32 -1.23 -5.89 -8.00
N GLU A 33 -0.47 -6.87 -8.47
CA GLU A 33 -0.30 -7.11 -9.91
C GLU A 33 -1.64 -7.46 -10.57
N LEU A 34 -2.43 -8.33 -9.94
CA LEU A 34 -3.77 -8.68 -10.43
C LEU A 34 -4.66 -7.44 -10.51
N ALA A 35 -4.69 -6.63 -9.46
CA ALA A 35 -5.48 -5.42 -9.39
C ALA A 35 -5.14 -4.44 -10.53
N LEU A 36 -3.84 -4.22 -10.78
CA LEU A 36 -3.36 -3.39 -11.89
C LEU A 36 -3.79 -3.95 -13.26
N ARG A 37 -3.80 -5.27 -13.41
CA ARG A 37 -4.20 -5.94 -14.67
C ARG A 37 -5.70 -5.92 -14.91
N THR A 38 -6.51 -6.08 -13.88
CA THR A 38 -7.98 -6.19 -13.98
C THR A 38 -8.69 -4.87 -13.76
N GLY A 39 -7.97 -3.82 -13.34
CA GLY A 39 -8.56 -2.55 -12.91
C GLY A 39 -9.31 -2.66 -11.57
N THR A 40 -9.15 -3.76 -10.84
CA THR A 40 -9.82 -3.97 -9.55
C THR A 40 -9.23 -3.02 -8.51
N PRO A 41 -10.04 -2.33 -7.69
CA PRO A 41 -9.53 -1.53 -6.60
C PRO A 41 -8.70 -2.35 -5.61
N CYS A 42 -7.53 -1.83 -5.23
CA CYS A 42 -6.67 -2.44 -4.21
C CYS A 42 -6.26 -1.35 -3.23
N TYR A 43 -6.70 -1.46 -1.98
CA TYR A 43 -6.49 -0.41 -0.99
C TYR A 43 -5.41 -0.78 0.03
N VAL A 44 -4.63 0.22 0.43
CA VAL A 44 -3.67 0.13 1.54
C VAL A 44 -3.90 1.26 2.52
N TRP A 45 -3.65 1.00 3.80
CA TRP A 45 -3.64 2.04 4.82
C TRP A 45 -2.27 2.72 4.86
N ARG A 46 -2.21 4.02 4.62
CA ARG A 46 -0.99 4.84 4.74
C ARG A 46 -1.36 6.20 5.34
N ASP A 47 -0.60 6.63 6.35
CA ASP A 47 -0.75 7.95 6.97
C ASP A 47 -2.18 8.26 7.45
N GLY A 48 -2.86 7.25 8.00
CA GLY A 48 -4.24 7.39 8.49
C GLY A 48 -5.29 7.46 7.38
N LYS A 49 -4.91 7.18 6.12
CA LYS A 49 -5.78 7.24 4.95
C LYS A 49 -5.78 5.91 4.21
N LEU A 50 -6.94 5.61 3.61
CA LEU A 50 -7.10 4.48 2.71
C LEU A 50 -6.74 4.93 1.28
N ILE A 51 -5.68 4.36 0.71
CA ILE A 51 -5.13 4.73 -0.61
C ILE A 51 -5.34 3.59 -1.59
N ASN A 52 -5.95 3.86 -2.75
CA ASN A 52 -6.05 2.88 -3.83
C ASN A 52 -4.72 2.82 -4.62
N ILE A 53 -4.16 1.62 -4.77
CA ILE A 53 -2.91 1.31 -5.48
C ILE A 53 -3.10 0.36 -6.66
N GLY A 54 -4.32 -0.10 -6.91
CA GLY A 54 -4.65 -1.13 -7.91
C GLY A 54 -5.40 -0.61 -9.13
N SER A 55 -6.12 0.50 -9.00
CA SER A 55 -6.84 1.09 -10.14
C SER A 55 -5.96 2.11 -10.86
N PRO A 56 -5.80 2.04 -12.19
CA PRO A 56 -5.36 3.19 -12.95
C PRO A 56 -6.45 4.29 -12.86
N GLN A 57 -6.03 5.54 -12.65
CA GLN A 57 -6.82 6.79 -12.54
C GLN A 57 -7.38 7.07 -11.13
N MET A 58 -7.22 8.25 -10.52
CA MET A 58 -6.82 9.60 -10.92
C MET A 58 -6.18 10.20 -9.67
N ASN A 59 -5.00 10.82 -9.73
CA ASN A 59 -4.48 11.57 -8.59
C ASN A 59 -5.27 12.90 -8.51
N PRO A 60 -6.17 13.15 -7.54
CA PRO A 60 -6.74 14.49 -7.33
C PRO A 60 -5.72 15.48 -6.72
N SER A 61 -4.43 15.11 -6.70
CA SER A 61 -3.36 15.90 -6.08
C SER A 61 -2.42 16.55 -7.10
N ALA A 62 -2.70 16.42 -8.41
CA ALA A 62 -2.00 17.17 -9.46
C ALA A 62 -2.77 18.43 -9.91
N ASP A 63 -4.02 18.59 -9.48
CA ASP A 63 -4.92 19.70 -9.84
C ASP A 63 -5.11 20.64 -8.65
N THR A 64 -4.02 21.22 -8.15
CA THR A 64 -4.15 22.43 -7.32
C THR A 64 -4.54 23.57 -8.24
N HIS A 65 -5.85 23.79 -8.38
CA HIS A 65 -6.42 25.02 -8.93
C HIS A 65 -5.78 26.23 -8.25
N THR A 66 -4.91 26.93 -8.98
CA THR A 66 -4.68 28.36 -8.79
C THR A 66 -6.05 29.03 -8.73
N THR A 67 -6.46 29.48 -7.54
CA THR A 67 -7.55 30.43 -7.41
C THR A 67 -6.92 31.74 -7.02
N GLU A 68 -6.50 32.47 -8.05
CA GLU A 68 -6.27 33.91 -8.02
C GLU A 68 -7.58 34.57 -7.55
N LYS A 69 -7.52 35.38 -6.49
CA LYS A 69 -8.61 36.25 -6.07
C LYS A 69 -8.03 37.65 -5.89
N ALA A 70 -8.38 38.49 -6.86
CA ALA A 70 -8.30 39.95 -6.86
C ALA A 70 -9.14 40.58 -5.73
#